data_AF-X1TMN4-F1
#
_entry.id   AF-X1TMN4-F1
#
_cell.length_a   1.000
_cell.length_b   1.000
_cell.length_c   1.000
_cell.angle_alpha   90.00
_cell.angle_beta   90.00
_cell.angle_gamma   90.00
#
_symmetry.space_group_name_H-M   'P 1'
#
loop_
_entity.id
_entity.type
_entity.pdbx_description
1 polymer ?
#
loop_
_entity_poly.entity_id
_entity_poly.type
_entity_poly.pdbx_seq_one_letter_code
_entity_poly.pdbx_strand_id
1 'polypeptide(L)'
;ERVRVPDILCLNTGLRFESRGKTKLEISMSHSLQDPKRAWDAGMRDDDFVSIVACNQDDDSPLELDQVSPVHFVKVEDMRTAFSQEQTVITQPKGVEEGSEIRVRWISALANQESLVTSIEPSKIILTSLSEGKKQTIKLSRNNGRVILKPQVNEGDNVKANQIVASVVPTHTTLTCPTTVNEVHFLEKLTSVNLSERYAAAKALRYRGYSTAKELLESRVDDDEEDIYVQLEAAAALAAYDYHQGWNFIEEKLRSSVLSVPLETQLETVIVTSEIPKDKSESLLVEVLRDTNRDDELRAGAAWALGQFISPSAAFALVESI
;
A
#
# COMPACT_ATOMS: atom_id res chain seq x y z
N GLU A 1 -1.73 15.62 -8.17
CA GLU A 1 -2.48 14.64 -7.34
C GLU A 1 -1.68 13.35 -7.33
N ARG A 2 -1.41 12.76 -6.16
CA ARG A 2 -0.48 11.62 -6.01
C ARG A 2 -1.11 10.32 -6.54
N VAL A 3 -0.35 9.54 -7.30
CA VAL A 3 -0.81 8.25 -7.83
C VAL A 3 -1.11 7.29 -6.67
N ARG A 4 -2.25 6.60 -6.72
CA ARG A 4 -2.54 5.51 -5.79
C ARG A 4 -1.79 4.26 -6.22
N VAL A 5 -0.81 3.87 -5.43
CA VAL A 5 0.11 2.76 -5.67
C VAL A 5 -0.14 1.67 -4.63
N PRO A 6 0.13 0.39 -4.94
CA PRO A 6 0.04 -0.65 -3.93
C PRO A 6 1.04 -0.37 -2.80
N ASP A 7 0.62 -0.56 -1.55
CA ASP A 7 1.49 -0.39 -0.39
C ASP A 7 2.62 -1.43 -0.39
N ILE A 8 2.32 -2.66 -0.87
CA ILE A 8 3.27 -3.75 -0.97
C ILE A 8 3.09 -4.46 -2.31
N LEU A 9 4.21 -4.74 -2.99
CA LEU A 9 4.28 -5.60 -4.18
C LEU A 9 5.25 -6.75 -3.93
N CYS A 10 4.80 -7.98 -4.11
CA CYS A 10 5.67 -9.15 -4.04
C CYS A 10 6.37 -9.36 -5.39
N LEU A 11 7.68 -9.11 -5.46
CA LEU A 11 8.47 -9.24 -6.69
C LEU A 11 8.52 -10.66 -7.27
N ASN A 12 8.29 -11.68 -6.43
CA ASN A 12 8.30 -13.08 -6.87
C ASN A 12 6.98 -13.49 -7.51
N THR A 13 5.85 -12.92 -7.11
CA THR A 13 4.53 -13.39 -7.54
C THR A 13 3.73 -12.34 -8.31
N GLY A 14 4.13 -11.07 -8.26
CA GLY A 14 3.35 -9.95 -8.82
C GLY A 14 2.11 -9.58 -8.00
N LEU A 15 1.90 -10.23 -6.85
CA LEU A 15 0.79 -9.91 -5.95
C LEU A 15 0.96 -8.53 -5.33
N ARG A 16 -0.13 -7.78 -5.28
CA ARG A 16 -0.17 -6.43 -4.72
C ARG A 16 -1.10 -6.40 -3.52
N PHE A 17 -0.73 -5.60 -2.54
CA PHE A 17 -1.46 -5.46 -1.30
C PHE A 17 -1.67 -3.99 -0.96
N GLU A 18 -2.89 -3.66 -0.55
CA GLU A 18 -3.14 -2.50 0.31
C GLU A 18 -3.07 -2.96 1.77
N SER A 19 -2.31 -2.25 2.58
CA SER A 19 -2.08 -2.53 4.00
C SER A 19 -2.96 -1.65 4.89
N ARG A 20 -3.64 -2.29 5.84
CA ARG A 20 -4.55 -1.62 6.77
C ARG A 20 -4.28 -2.07 8.20
N GLY A 21 -3.47 -1.29 8.91
CA GLY A 21 -3.38 -1.34 10.37
C GLY A 21 -4.62 -0.70 11.01
N LYS A 22 -5.23 -1.36 11.99
CA LYS A 22 -6.45 -0.89 12.66
C LYS A 22 -6.36 -1.10 14.18
N THR A 23 -6.86 -0.16 14.97
CA THR A 23 -7.08 -0.39 16.42
C THR A 23 -8.32 -1.25 16.66
N LYS A 24 -9.34 -1.10 15.82
CA LYS A 24 -10.53 -1.95 15.78
C LYS A 24 -10.57 -2.68 14.44
N LEU A 25 -10.46 -4.01 14.50
CA LEU A 25 -10.46 -4.83 13.28
C LEU A 25 -11.83 -4.78 12.59
N GLU A 26 -11.83 -4.19 11.40
CA GLU A 26 -12.96 -4.15 10.48
C GLU A 26 -12.44 -4.14 9.04
N ILE A 27 -13.20 -4.76 8.13
CA ILE A 27 -12.92 -4.68 6.69
C ILE A 27 -13.51 -3.35 6.20
N SER A 28 -12.65 -2.33 6.07
CA SER A 28 -13.10 -0.99 5.68
C SER A 28 -12.07 -0.17 4.91
N MET A 29 -12.58 0.59 3.94
CA MET A 29 -11.82 1.44 3.02
C MET A 29 -12.44 2.84 2.94
N SER A 30 -11.60 3.86 2.80
CA SER A 30 -12.05 5.22 2.45
C SER A 30 -12.59 5.25 1.03
N HIS A 31 -13.61 6.07 0.79
CA HIS A 31 -14.28 6.21 -0.49
C HIS A 31 -14.75 7.65 -0.68
N SER A 32 -14.60 8.17 -1.90
CA SER A 32 -15.23 9.41 -2.34
C SER A 32 -16.38 9.11 -3.31
N LEU A 33 -17.52 9.78 -3.09
CA LEU A 33 -18.66 9.76 -4.01
C LEU A 33 -18.49 10.78 -5.16
N GLN A 34 -17.62 11.77 -4.97
CA GLN A 34 -17.48 12.92 -5.87
C GLN A 34 -16.24 12.80 -6.75
N ASP A 35 -15.20 12.13 -6.25
CA ASP A 35 -13.91 12.02 -6.91
C ASP A 35 -13.62 10.54 -7.25
N PRO A 36 -13.72 10.15 -8.52
CA PRO A 36 -13.44 8.79 -8.97
C PRO A 36 -12.01 8.32 -8.66
N LYS A 37 -11.03 9.22 -8.59
CA LYS A 37 -9.65 8.87 -8.26
C LYS A 37 -9.49 8.49 -6.79
N ARG A 38 -10.42 8.92 -5.95
CA ARG A 38 -10.55 8.56 -4.54
C ARG A 38 -11.64 7.52 -4.29
N ALA A 39 -12.06 6.80 -5.34
CA ALA A 39 -12.84 5.58 -5.16
C ALA A 39 -12.05 4.56 -4.32
N TRP A 40 -12.75 3.71 -3.57
CA TRP A 40 -12.09 2.83 -2.59
C TRP A 40 -11.16 1.81 -3.24
N ASP A 41 -11.45 1.46 -4.49
CA ASP A 41 -10.73 0.51 -5.34
C ASP A 41 -9.97 1.19 -6.50
N ALA A 42 -9.85 2.52 -6.50
CA ALA A 42 -9.12 3.24 -7.54
C ALA A 42 -7.67 2.72 -7.66
N GLY A 43 -7.26 2.37 -8.88
CA GLY A 43 -5.92 1.81 -9.17
C GLY A 43 -5.74 0.32 -8.80
N MET A 44 -6.71 -0.30 -8.13
CA MET A 44 -6.63 -1.70 -7.70
C MET A 44 -7.13 -2.67 -8.79
N ARG A 45 -6.53 -3.85 -8.88
CA ARG A 45 -6.93 -4.97 -9.74
C ARG A 45 -7.79 -5.95 -8.95
N ASP A 46 -8.54 -6.78 -9.66
CA ASP A 46 -9.36 -7.84 -9.06
C ASP A 46 -8.54 -8.85 -8.24
N ASP A 47 -7.33 -9.15 -8.71
CA ASP A 47 -6.39 -10.09 -8.07
C ASP A 47 -5.54 -9.48 -6.95
N ASP A 48 -5.70 -8.19 -6.67
CA ASP A 48 -5.06 -7.55 -5.52
C ASP A 48 -5.74 -7.97 -4.22
N PHE A 49 -5.01 -7.76 -3.12
CA PHE A 49 -5.51 -8.05 -1.78
C PHE A 49 -5.55 -6.80 -0.92
N VAL A 50 -6.57 -6.68 -0.09
CA VAL A 50 -6.53 -5.82 1.09
C VAL A 50 -6.10 -6.68 2.27
N SER A 51 -4.97 -6.31 2.87
CA SER A 51 -4.42 -6.92 4.07
C SER A 51 -4.82 -6.10 5.30
N ILE A 52 -5.40 -6.75 6.30
CA ILE A 52 -5.94 -6.10 7.50
C ILE A 52 -5.36 -6.78 8.73
N VAL A 53 -4.79 -5.97 9.61
CA VAL A 53 -4.23 -6.42 10.89
C VAL A 53 -4.66 -5.45 11.99
N ALA A 54 -4.98 -6.01 13.16
CA ALA A 54 -5.18 -5.21 14.35
C ALA A 54 -3.89 -5.08 15.13
N CYS A 55 -3.57 -3.84 15.48
CA CYS A 55 -2.46 -3.50 16.34
C CYS A 55 -2.95 -2.67 17.51
N ASN A 56 -2.42 -2.94 18.70
CA ASN A 56 -2.50 -2.02 19.82
C ASN A 56 -1.25 -1.14 19.82
N GLN A 57 -1.43 0.11 20.18
CA GLN A 57 -0.33 1.04 20.45
C GLN A 57 -0.46 1.41 21.92
N ASP A 58 0.63 1.24 22.67
CA ASP A 58 0.69 1.76 24.04
C ASP A 58 0.83 3.28 23.97
N ASP A 59 0.04 4.00 24.77
CA ASP A 59 0.09 5.47 24.84
C ASP A 59 1.46 5.95 25.36
N ASP A 60 2.15 5.12 26.15
CA ASP A 60 3.45 5.44 26.76
C ASP A 60 4.65 5.04 25.88
N SER A 61 4.45 4.29 24.78
CA SER A 61 5.51 3.89 23.85
C SER A 61 5.00 3.88 22.40
N PRO A 62 5.09 5.01 21.68
CA PRO A 62 4.56 5.11 20.32
C PRO A 62 5.27 4.21 19.30
N LEU A 63 6.43 3.64 19.67
CA LEU A 63 7.23 2.74 18.83
C LEU A 63 6.88 1.26 19.05
N GLU A 64 6.17 0.92 20.13
CA GLU A 64 5.77 -0.45 20.45
C GLU A 64 4.36 -0.71 19.91
N LEU A 65 4.31 -1.34 18.73
CA LEU A 65 3.07 -1.79 18.10
C LEU A 65 2.92 -3.30 18.30
N ASP A 66 1.94 -3.68 19.10
CA ASP A 66 1.62 -5.07 19.36
C ASP A 66 0.59 -5.58 18.35
N GLN A 67 0.98 -6.56 17.53
CA GLN A 67 0.04 -7.27 16.67
C GLN A 67 -0.91 -8.14 17.52
N VAL A 68 -2.19 -7.81 17.51
CA VAL A 68 -3.23 -8.48 18.33
C VAL A 68 -4.24 -9.29 17.51
N SER A 69 -4.00 -9.46 16.20
CA SER A 69 -4.79 -10.35 15.34
C SER A 69 -3.91 -11.08 14.32
N PRO A 70 -4.39 -12.18 13.72
CA PRO A 70 -3.88 -12.63 12.44
C PRO A 70 -3.95 -11.52 11.38
N VAL A 71 -3.10 -11.59 10.37
CA VAL A 71 -3.29 -10.80 9.14
C VAL A 71 -4.41 -11.46 8.34
N HIS A 72 -5.39 -10.67 7.92
CA HIS A 72 -6.49 -11.12 7.07
C HIS A 72 -6.30 -10.57 5.67
N PHE A 73 -6.39 -11.43 4.68
CA PHE A 73 -6.33 -11.09 3.27
C PHE A 73 -7.71 -11.24 2.65
N VAL A 74 -8.14 -10.20 1.95
CA VAL A 74 -9.42 -10.16 1.23
C VAL A 74 -9.13 -9.76 -0.20
N LYS A 75 -9.61 -10.53 -1.19
CA LYS A 75 -9.44 -10.17 -2.60
C LYS A 75 -10.31 -8.98 -2.97
N VAL A 76 -9.77 -8.11 -3.82
CA VAL A 76 -10.51 -6.93 -4.31
C VAL A 76 -11.71 -7.33 -5.16
N GLU A 77 -11.61 -8.40 -5.98
CA GLU A 77 -12.74 -8.93 -6.76
C GLU A 77 -13.95 -9.28 -5.87
N ASP A 78 -13.70 -9.95 -4.75
CA ASP A 78 -14.73 -10.30 -3.78
C ASP A 78 -15.35 -9.06 -3.13
N MET A 79 -14.50 -8.07 -2.81
CA MET A 79 -14.96 -6.79 -2.25
C MET A 79 -15.83 -6.02 -3.24
N ARG A 80 -15.46 -5.98 -4.52
CA ARG A 80 -16.24 -5.37 -5.60
C ARG A 80 -17.58 -6.05 -5.77
N THR A 81 -17.58 -7.38 -5.78
CA THR A 81 -18.81 -8.19 -5.88
C THR A 81 -19.76 -7.89 -4.72
N ALA A 82 -19.27 -7.88 -3.48
CA ALA A 82 -20.09 -7.56 -2.31
C ALA A 82 -20.56 -6.09 -2.31
N PHE A 83 -19.76 -5.16 -2.83
CA PHE A 83 -20.12 -3.76 -2.98
C PHE A 83 -21.26 -3.59 -4.00
N SER A 84 -21.15 -4.21 -5.17
CA SER A 84 -22.19 -4.14 -6.22
C SER A 84 -23.49 -4.84 -5.83
N GLN A 85 -23.42 -5.82 -4.92
CA GLN A 85 -24.59 -6.51 -4.36
C GLN A 85 -25.21 -5.79 -3.15
N GLU A 86 -24.76 -4.58 -2.84
CA GLU A 86 -25.24 -3.78 -1.70
C GLU A 86 -25.07 -4.49 -0.34
N GLN A 87 -24.09 -5.39 -0.23
CA GLN A 87 -23.78 -6.12 1.02
C GLN A 87 -22.85 -5.34 1.96
N THR A 88 -22.57 -4.07 1.63
CA THR A 88 -21.71 -3.17 2.39
C THR A 88 -22.52 -2.13 3.17
N VAL A 89 -21.90 -1.57 4.20
CA VAL A 89 -22.46 -0.43 4.94
C VAL A 89 -21.59 0.78 4.69
N ILE A 90 -22.20 1.82 4.14
CA ILE A 90 -21.57 3.12 3.92
C ILE A 90 -21.84 4.03 5.13
N THR A 91 -20.81 4.67 5.68
CA THR A 91 -20.98 5.63 6.77
C THR A 91 -21.46 6.98 6.25
N GLN A 92 -22.16 7.74 7.10
CA GLN A 92 -22.46 9.14 6.81
C GLN A 92 -21.17 9.97 6.75
N PRO A 93 -21.09 11.01 5.90
CA PRO A 93 -19.93 11.88 5.84
C PRO A 93 -19.70 12.57 7.19
N LYS A 94 -18.44 12.69 7.60
CA LYS A 94 -18.09 13.60 8.70
C LYS A 94 -17.96 15.02 8.12
N GLY A 95 -18.99 15.84 8.27
CA GLY A 95 -18.98 17.26 7.86
C GLY A 95 -19.46 17.51 6.43
N VAL A 96 -19.72 18.78 6.11
CA VAL A 96 -20.33 19.27 4.84
C VAL A 96 -19.29 19.92 3.92
N GLU A 97 -18.01 19.91 4.28
CA GLU A 97 -16.95 20.50 3.45
C GLU A 97 -16.44 19.52 2.39
N GLU A 98 -16.11 20.10 1.23
CA GLU A 98 -15.62 19.46 0.00
C GLU A 98 -14.59 18.35 0.31
N GLY A 99 -14.88 17.12 -0.13
CA GLY A 99 -13.99 15.97 0.08
C GLY A 99 -14.29 15.13 1.33
N SER A 100 -15.51 15.20 1.89
CA SER A 100 -15.94 14.37 3.02
C SER A 100 -15.83 12.87 2.69
N GLU A 101 -14.68 12.25 3.00
CA GLU A 101 -14.47 10.82 2.79
C GLU A 101 -15.50 10.02 3.59
N ILE A 102 -16.27 9.20 2.88
CA ILE A 102 -17.13 8.19 3.49
C ILE A 102 -16.33 6.89 3.64
N ARG A 103 -16.76 6.03 4.55
CA ARG A 103 -16.15 4.71 4.74
C ARG A 103 -17.09 3.64 4.24
N VAL A 104 -16.60 2.80 3.34
CA VAL A 104 -17.27 1.56 2.94
C VAL A 104 -16.82 0.45 3.88
N ARG A 105 -17.78 -0.29 4.44
CA ARG A 105 -17.52 -1.40 5.37
C ARG A 105 -18.12 -2.70 4.87
N TRP A 106 -17.29 -3.73 4.78
CA TRP A 106 -17.72 -5.10 4.54
C TRP A 106 -17.92 -5.76 5.90
N ILE A 107 -19.17 -6.12 6.19
CA ILE A 107 -19.53 -6.60 7.53
C ILE A 107 -18.86 -7.94 7.80
N SER A 108 -18.22 -8.02 8.96
CA SER A 108 -17.55 -9.22 9.46
C SER A 108 -17.82 -9.40 10.96
N ALA A 109 -17.58 -10.61 11.44
CA ALA A 109 -17.68 -10.98 12.84
C ALA A 109 -16.41 -11.73 13.25
N LEU A 110 -15.96 -11.47 14.47
CA LEU A 110 -14.66 -11.88 14.96
C LEU A 110 -14.79 -12.80 16.18
N ALA A 111 -13.80 -13.67 16.36
CA ALA A 111 -13.58 -14.33 17.63
C ALA A 111 -13.04 -13.34 18.66
N ASN A 112 -13.64 -13.28 19.85
CA ASN A 112 -13.19 -12.36 20.91
C ASN A 112 -11.85 -12.80 21.52
N GLN A 113 -11.57 -14.10 21.48
CA GLN A 113 -10.39 -14.73 22.09
C GLN A 113 -10.13 -16.08 21.43
N GLU A 114 -9.01 -16.70 21.78
CA GLU A 114 -8.68 -18.03 21.28
C GLU A 114 -9.75 -19.07 21.67
N SER A 115 -10.29 -19.75 20.66
CA SER A 115 -11.49 -20.58 20.80
C SER A 115 -11.49 -21.75 19.81
N LEU A 116 -12.20 -22.81 20.18
CA LEU A 116 -12.58 -23.90 19.28
C LEU A 116 -13.93 -23.58 18.62
N VAL A 117 -14.04 -23.77 17.30
CA VAL A 117 -15.32 -23.72 16.60
C VAL A 117 -16.08 -25.01 16.90
N THR A 118 -17.09 -24.93 17.77
CA THR A 118 -17.81 -26.12 18.23
C THR A 118 -19.03 -26.45 17.40
N SER A 119 -19.62 -25.48 16.71
CA SER A 119 -20.69 -25.74 15.75
C SER A 119 -20.88 -24.60 14.76
N ILE A 120 -21.27 -24.95 13.53
CA ILE A 120 -21.70 -24.03 12.46
C ILE A 120 -23.10 -24.45 12.03
N GLU A 121 -24.08 -23.64 12.41
CA GLU A 121 -25.48 -23.79 12.02
C GLU A 121 -25.84 -22.76 10.92
N PRO A 122 -26.93 -22.96 10.16
CA PRO A 122 -27.33 -22.03 9.09
C PRO A 122 -27.52 -20.57 9.54
N SER A 123 -27.80 -20.33 10.83
CA SER A 123 -28.06 -18.99 11.38
C SER A 123 -26.95 -18.45 12.28
N LYS A 124 -26.01 -19.28 12.73
CA LYS A 124 -25.01 -18.90 13.73
C LYS A 124 -23.77 -19.81 13.74
N ILE A 125 -22.67 -19.28 14.26
CA ILE A 125 -21.47 -20.04 14.64
C ILE A 125 -21.37 -20.01 16.17
N ILE A 126 -20.98 -21.13 16.78
CA ILE A 126 -20.69 -21.24 18.21
C ILE A 126 -19.20 -21.47 18.38
N LEU A 127 -18.56 -20.57 19.12
CA LEU A 127 -17.17 -20.69 19.54
C LEU A 127 -17.12 -21.00 21.03
N THR A 128 -16.22 -21.87 21.46
CA THR A 128 -15.97 -22.16 22.87
C THR A 128 -14.54 -21.81 23.21
N SER A 129 -14.36 -20.91 24.16
CA SER A 129 -13.06 -20.49 24.68
C SER A 129 -12.22 -21.67 25.11
N LEU A 130 -10.94 -21.67 24.71
CA LEU A 130 -9.98 -22.68 25.19
C LEU A 130 -9.52 -22.43 26.63
N SER A 131 -9.52 -21.18 27.09
CA SER A 131 -9.06 -20.79 28.42
C SER A 131 -10.15 -20.87 29.50
N GLU A 132 -11.35 -20.38 29.19
CA GLU A 132 -12.43 -20.17 30.19
C GLU A 132 -13.66 -21.05 29.95
N GLY A 133 -13.73 -21.80 28.84
CA GLY A 133 -14.90 -22.58 28.44
C GLY A 133 -16.15 -21.76 28.10
N LYS A 134 -16.09 -20.42 28.17
CA LYS A 134 -17.18 -19.51 27.80
C LYS A 134 -17.53 -19.65 26.33
N LYS A 135 -18.84 -19.63 26.03
CA LYS A 135 -19.35 -19.69 24.66
C LYS A 135 -19.58 -18.31 24.08
N GLN A 136 -19.13 -18.10 22.85
CA GLN A 136 -19.47 -16.94 22.02
C GLN A 136 -20.40 -17.40 20.89
N THR A 137 -21.53 -16.73 20.72
CA THR A 137 -22.47 -16.99 19.61
C THR A 137 -22.37 -15.87 18.58
N ILE A 138 -21.99 -16.23 17.36
CA ILE A 138 -21.93 -15.31 16.21
C ILE A 138 -23.19 -15.51 15.37
N LYS A 139 -24.06 -14.51 15.31
CA LYS A 139 -25.20 -14.54 14.38
C LYS A 139 -24.72 -14.23 12.96
N LEU A 140 -25.14 -15.06 12.00
CA LEU A 140 -24.82 -14.90 10.57
C LEU A 140 -25.75 -13.91 9.87
N SER A 141 -26.93 -13.65 10.42
CA SER A 141 -27.83 -12.60 9.95
C SER A 141 -27.59 -11.29 10.72
N ARG A 142 -27.36 -10.19 9.99
CA ARG A 142 -27.13 -8.84 10.51
C ARG A 142 -28.13 -7.85 9.89
N ASN A 143 -28.28 -6.69 10.52
CA ASN A 143 -29.18 -5.62 10.06
C ASN A 143 -30.59 -6.13 9.72
N ASN A 144 -31.20 -6.89 10.65
CA ASN A 144 -32.52 -7.49 10.49
C ASN A 144 -32.68 -8.38 9.25
N GLY A 145 -31.62 -9.12 8.87
CA GLY A 145 -31.66 -10.03 7.72
C GLY A 145 -31.20 -9.42 6.40
N ARG A 146 -30.88 -8.12 6.35
CA ARG A 146 -30.38 -7.48 5.13
C ARG A 146 -28.97 -7.92 4.74
N VAL A 147 -28.14 -8.28 5.73
CA VAL A 147 -26.76 -8.68 5.49
C VAL A 147 -26.57 -10.10 6.02
N ILE A 148 -26.16 -11.00 5.13
CA ILE A 148 -25.90 -12.41 5.44
C ILE A 148 -24.39 -12.64 5.40
N LEU A 149 -23.84 -13.06 6.54
CA LEU A 149 -22.44 -13.43 6.67
C LEU A 149 -22.27 -14.90 6.31
N LYS A 150 -21.21 -15.22 5.58
CA LYS A 150 -20.78 -16.58 5.33
C LYS A 150 -19.73 -16.98 6.38
N PRO A 151 -19.81 -18.17 6.97
CA PRO A 151 -18.73 -18.72 7.78
C PRO A 151 -17.40 -18.73 7.03
N GLN A 152 -16.31 -18.38 7.73
CA GLN A 152 -14.94 -18.34 7.20
C GLN A 152 -14.05 -19.45 7.81
N VAL A 153 -14.67 -20.34 8.58
CA VAL A 153 -14.05 -21.39 9.39
C VAL A 153 -14.91 -22.65 9.30
N ASN A 154 -14.36 -23.79 9.69
CA ASN A 154 -15.05 -25.08 9.78
C ASN A 154 -15.25 -25.52 11.23
N GLU A 155 -16.19 -26.44 11.46
CA GLU A 155 -16.32 -27.10 12.76
C GLU A 155 -15.02 -27.85 13.10
N GLY A 156 -14.55 -27.70 14.33
CA GLY A 156 -13.29 -28.25 14.81
C GLY A 156 -12.07 -27.35 14.62
N ASP A 157 -12.19 -26.23 13.90
CA ASP A 157 -11.08 -25.28 13.75
C ASP A 157 -10.75 -24.58 15.08
N ASN A 158 -9.45 -24.37 15.33
CA ASN A 158 -8.98 -23.45 16.36
C ASN A 158 -8.82 -22.05 15.76
N VAL A 159 -9.43 -21.05 16.37
CA VAL A 159 -9.38 -19.65 15.92
C VAL A 159 -8.66 -18.79 16.95
N LYS A 160 -7.88 -17.82 16.46
CA LYS A 160 -7.16 -16.86 17.31
C LYS A 160 -8.07 -15.70 17.73
N ALA A 161 -7.66 -14.99 18.78
CA ALA A 161 -8.27 -13.70 19.13
C ALA A 161 -8.26 -12.75 17.92
N ASN A 162 -9.35 -12.00 17.75
CA ASN A 162 -9.56 -11.07 16.64
C ASN A 162 -9.51 -11.70 15.24
N GLN A 163 -9.59 -13.03 15.12
CA GLN A 163 -9.74 -13.68 13.81
C GLN A 163 -11.16 -13.48 13.27
N ILE A 164 -11.27 -13.11 12.00
CA ILE A 164 -12.57 -13.06 11.31
C ILE A 164 -13.07 -14.50 11.12
N VAL A 165 -14.27 -14.78 11.65
CA VAL A 165 -14.91 -16.11 11.58
C VAL A 165 -16.16 -16.13 10.72
N ALA A 166 -16.74 -14.97 10.43
CA ALA A 166 -17.83 -14.81 9.48
C ALA A 166 -17.73 -13.47 8.76
N SER A 167 -18.02 -13.41 7.47
CA SER A 167 -17.89 -12.19 6.67
C SER A 167 -18.79 -12.23 5.43
N VAL A 168 -19.14 -11.06 4.88
CA VAL A 168 -19.79 -10.95 3.56
C VAL A 168 -18.85 -11.28 2.40
N VAL A 169 -17.55 -11.14 2.62
CA VAL A 169 -16.48 -11.46 1.67
C VAL A 169 -15.60 -12.58 2.22
N PRO A 170 -15.08 -13.49 1.36
CA PRO A 170 -14.06 -14.45 1.75
C PRO A 170 -12.86 -13.76 2.42
N THR A 171 -12.40 -14.33 3.53
CA THR A 171 -11.22 -13.83 4.26
C THR A 171 -10.26 -14.97 4.50
N HIS A 172 -8.97 -14.73 4.26
CA HIS A 172 -7.93 -15.73 4.44
C HIS A 172 -6.88 -15.25 5.43
N THR A 173 -6.36 -16.14 6.28
CA THR A 173 -5.21 -15.86 7.16
C THR A 173 -3.89 -16.34 6.59
N THR A 174 -3.95 -17.06 5.47
CA THR A 174 -2.82 -17.54 4.69
C THR A 174 -3.15 -17.37 3.21
N LEU A 175 -2.12 -17.20 2.37
CA LEU A 175 -2.29 -17.08 0.93
C LEU A 175 -1.68 -18.29 0.23
N THR A 176 -2.37 -18.76 -0.80
CA THR A 176 -1.75 -19.66 -1.77
C THR A 176 -0.96 -18.79 -2.73
N CYS A 177 0.37 -18.89 -2.69
CA CYS A 177 1.22 -18.13 -3.60
C CYS A 177 0.98 -18.61 -5.05
N PRO A 178 0.71 -17.70 -5.99
CA PRO A 178 0.64 -18.06 -7.39
C PRO A 178 2.03 -18.42 -7.93
N THR A 179 2.08 -18.86 -9.17
CA THR A 179 3.34 -19.15 -9.86
C THR A 179 4.27 -17.95 -9.87
N THR A 180 5.57 -18.22 -9.75
CA THR A 180 6.59 -17.17 -9.79
C THR A 180 6.57 -16.44 -11.13
N VAL A 181 6.67 -15.11 -11.07
CA VAL A 181 6.76 -14.24 -12.26
C VAL A 181 8.22 -13.87 -12.55
N ASN A 182 8.48 -13.47 -13.80
CA ASN A 182 9.80 -13.05 -14.27
C ASN A 182 9.77 -11.61 -14.81
N GLU A 183 10.87 -11.16 -15.42
CA GLU A 183 10.99 -9.83 -16.01
C GLU A 183 9.87 -9.52 -17.03
N VAL A 184 9.48 -10.50 -17.85
CA VAL A 184 8.44 -10.36 -18.89
C VAL A 184 7.12 -9.89 -18.28
N HIS A 185 6.75 -10.41 -17.11
CA HIS A 185 5.55 -9.96 -16.41
C HIS A 185 5.57 -8.46 -16.13
N PHE A 186 6.69 -7.93 -15.62
CA PHE A 186 6.78 -6.51 -15.31
C PHE A 186 6.89 -5.64 -16.57
N LEU A 187 7.49 -6.15 -17.66
CA LEU A 187 7.46 -5.48 -18.95
C LEU A 187 6.04 -5.31 -19.48
N GLU A 188 5.23 -6.36 -19.43
CA GLU A 188 3.82 -6.29 -19.81
C GLU A 188 3.08 -5.24 -18.96
N LYS A 189 3.33 -5.21 -17.64
CA LYS A 189 2.71 -4.23 -16.74
C LYS A 189 3.19 -2.80 -16.96
N LEU A 190 4.43 -2.60 -17.38
CA LEU A 190 4.96 -1.28 -17.73
C LEU A 190 4.25 -0.66 -18.95
N THR A 191 3.62 -1.49 -19.79
CA THR A 191 2.79 -1.05 -20.94
C THR A 191 1.30 -0.96 -20.63
N SER A 192 0.89 -1.18 -19.39
CA SER A 192 -0.53 -1.17 -19.00
C SER A 192 -1.14 0.22 -19.16
N VAL A 193 -2.41 0.28 -19.55
CA VAL A 193 -3.20 1.52 -19.50
C VAL A 193 -3.39 2.03 -18.07
N ASN A 194 -3.26 1.15 -17.07
CA ASN A 194 -3.39 1.49 -15.66
C ASN A 194 -2.08 2.12 -15.15
N LEU A 195 -2.15 3.38 -14.75
CA LEU A 195 -1.04 4.16 -14.19
C LEU A 195 -0.36 3.47 -12.99
N SER A 196 -1.15 2.91 -12.07
CA SER A 196 -0.64 2.21 -10.88
C SER A 196 0.16 0.95 -11.27
N GLU A 197 -0.22 0.27 -12.35
CA GLU A 197 0.55 -0.86 -12.87
C GLU A 197 1.88 -0.42 -13.50
N ARG A 198 1.88 0.64 -14.31
CA ARG A 198 3.12 1.16 -14.91
C ARG A 198 4.12 1.61 -13.85
N TYR A 199 3.65 2.38 -12.88
CA TYR A 199 4.46 2.84 -11.74
C TYR A 199 5.06 1.64 -10.97
N ALA A 200 4.21 0.70 -10.56
CA ALA A 200 4.65 -0.46 -9.78
C ALA A 200 5.62 -1.35 -10.57
N ALA A 201 5.43 -1.48 -11.89
CA ALA A 201 6.31 -2.23 -12.76
C ALA A 201 7.69 -1.59 -12.91
N ALA A 202 7.77 -0.28 -13.14
CA ALA A 202 9.04 0.45 -13.22
C ALA A 202 9.84 0.29 -11.92
N LYS A 203 9.17 0.49 -10.77
CA LYS A 203 9.76 0.29 -9.45
C LYS A 203 10.21 -1.16 -9.22
N ALA A 204 9.40 -2.14 -9.62
CA ALA A 204 9.74 -3.56 -9.50
C ALA A 204 10.99 -3.94 -10.29
N LEU A 205 11.12 -3.43 -11.52
CA LEU A 205 12.28 -3.68 -12.39
C LEU A 205 13.57 -3.17 -11.74
N ARG A 206 13.55 -2.03 -11.04
CA ARG A 206 14.70 -1.54 -10.26
C ARG A 206 15.17 -2.56 -9.22
N TYR A 207 14.27 -3.02 -8.36
CA TYR A 207 14.62 -3.90 -7.22
C TYR A 207 14.88 -5.35 -7.62
N ARG A 208 14.12 -5.87 -8.59
CA ARG A 208 14.31 -7.24 -9.10
C ARG A 208 15.54 -7.34 -10.01
N GLY A 209 15.82 -6.26 -10.71
CA GLY A 209 16.72 -6.22 -11.85
C GLY A 209 16.10 -6.69 -13.15
N TYR A 210 16.77 -6.31 -14.23
CA TYR A 210 16.34 -6.53 -15.59
C TYR A 210 17.53 -6.72 -16.52
N SER A 211 17.27 -7.39 -17.64
CA SER A 211 18.25 -7.67 -18.69
C SER A 211 17.80 -7.17 -20.06
N THR A 212 16.49 -7.06 -20.27
CA THR A 212 15.83 -6.69 -21.53
C THR A 212 14.97 -5.43 -21.41
N ALA A 213 14.69 -4.95 -20.20
CA ALA A 213 13.80 -3.82 -19.97
C ALA A 213 14.36 -2.43 -20.29
N LYS A 214 15.64 -2.33 -20.62
CA LYS A 214 16.33 -1.05 -20.79
C LYS A 214 15.60 -0.12 -21.79
N GLU A 215 15.40 -0.58 -23.02
CA GLU A 215 14.81 0.25 -24.08
C GLU A 215 13.39 0.71 -23.74
N LEU A 216 12.60 -0.16 -23.09
CA LEU A 216 11.25 0.19 -22.66
C LEU A 216 11.28 1.24 -21.55
N LEU A 217 12.18 1.11 -20.56
CA LEU A 217 12.36 2.09 -19.50
C LEU A 217 12.81 3.45 -20.06
N GLU A 218 13.77 3.46 -20.99
CA GLU A 218 14.21 4.69 -21.69
C GLU A 218 13.02 5.34 -22.41
N SER A 219 12.22 4.55 -23.13
CA SER A 219 11.02 5.07 -23.80
C SER A 219 9.95 5.61 -22.85
N ARG A 220 9.91 5.19 -21.58
CA ARG A 220 8.99 5.75 -20.58
C ARG A 220 9.53 7.06 -20.02
N VAL A 221 10.84 7.20 -19.86
CA VAL A 221 11.49 8.44 -19.40
C VAL A 221 11.30 9.56 -20.43
N ASP A 222 11.39 9.24 -21.73
CA ASP A 222 11.31 10.23 -22.82
C ASP A 222 9.88 10.50 -23.32
N ASP A 223 8.86 9.86 -22.73
CA ASP A 223 7.47 10.01 -23.15
C ASP A 223 6.84 11.23 -22.44
N ASP A 224 6.70 12.34 -23.16
CA ASP A 224 6.14 13.61 -22.65
C ASP A 224 4.68 13.48 -22.16
N GLU A 225 3.94 12.47 -22.63
CA GLU A 225 2.56 12.19 -22.22
C GLU A 225 2.49 11.20 -21.04
N GLU A 226 3.62 10.64 -20.62
CA GLU A 226 3.69 9.74 -19.48
C GLU A 226 3.59 10.52 -18.16
N ASP A 227 3.01 9.86 -17.16
CA ASP A 227 2.89 10.45 -15.84
C ASP A 227 4.27 10.56 -15.18
N ILE A 228 4.54 11.73 -14.58
CA ILE A 228 5.83 12.05 -13.96
C ILE A 228 6.30 11.03 -12.92
N TYR A 229 5.38 10.40 -12.18
CA TYR A 229 5.76 9.38 -11.20
C TYR A 229 6.27 8.10 -11.88
N VAL A 230 5.72 7.75 -13.05
CA VAL A 230 6.22 6.61 -13.85
C VAL A 230 7.57 6.96 -14.47
N GLN A 231 7.73 8.17 -15.02
CA GLN A 231 9.00 8.65 -15.55
C GLN A 231 10.11 8.60 -14.48
N LEU A 232 9.83 9.07 -13.26
CA LEU A 232 10.79 9.05 -12.15
C LEU A 232 11.18 7.63 -11.74
N GLU A 233 10.24 6.70 -11.59
CA GLU A 233 10.57 5.31 -11.26
C GLU A 233 11.31 4.60 -12.41
N ALA A 234 11.00 4.92 -13.67
CA ALA A 234 11.73 4.40 -14.82
C ALA A 234 13.17 4.93 -14.87
N ALA A 235 13.35 6.24 -14.63
CA ALA A 235 14.66 6.87 -14.51
C ALA A 235 15.46 6.28 -13.34
N ALA A 236 14.82 6.00 -12.21
CA ALA A 236 15.45 5.35 -11.07
C ALA A 236 15.90 3.92 -11.37
N ALA A 237 15.08 3.16 -12.08
CA ALA A 237 15.44 1.83 -12.55
C ALA A 237 16.64 1.88 -13.51
N LEU A 238 16.76 2.90 -14.36
CA LEU A 238 17.93 3.10 -15.22
C LEU A 238 19.18 3.52 -14.42
N ALA A 239 19.05 4.50 -13.52
CA ALA A 239 20.13 5.02 -12.69
C ALA A 239 20.71 3.96 -11.73
N ALA A 240 19.86 3.08 -11.18
CA ALA A 240 20.30 1.95 -10.36
C ALA A 240 21.27 1.00 -11.10
N TYR A 241 21.26 0.99 -12.43
CA TYR A 241 22.15 0.21 -13.30
C TYR A 241 23.17 1.08 -14.06
N ASP A 242 23.41 2.31 -13.59
CA ASP A 242 24.40 3.26 -14.13
C ASP A 242 24.15 3.71 -15.57
N TYR A 243 22.92 3.58 -16.07
CA TYR A 243 22.55 4.16 -17.34
C TYR A 243 22.44 5.69 -17.20
N HIS A 244 23.20 6.40 -18.05
CA HIS A 244 23.30 7.87 -18.02
C HIS A 244 21.95 8.57 -18.16
N GLN A 245 21.03 8.04 -18.95
CA GLN A 245 19.72 8.65 -19.17
C GLN A 245 18.92 8.78 -17.88
N GLY A 246 18.88 7.74 -17.06
CA GLY A 246 18.20 7.79 -15.75
C GLY A 246 18.80 8.84 -14.83
N TRP A 247 20.13 8.92 -14.77
CA TRP A 247 20.81 9.96 -13.99
C TRP A 247 20.55 11.37 -14.52
N ASN A 248 20.63 11.57 -15.83
CA ASN A 248 20.41 12.87 -16.45
C ASN A 248 19.00 13.40 -16.13
N PHE A 249 17.99 12.54 -16.21
CA PHE A 249 16.62 12.90 -15.87
C PHE A 249 16.49 13.31 -14.40
N ILE A 250 17.02 12.51 -13.47
CA ILE A 250 17.00 12.82 -12.02
C ILE A 250 17.73 14.14 -11.74
N GLU A 251 18.93 14.32 -12.28
CA GLU A 251 19.73 15.54 -12.12
C GLU A 251 19.00 16.77 -12.67
N GLU A 252 18.39 16.65 -13.84
CA GLU A 252 17.60 17.72 -14.44
C GLU A 252 16.44 18.13 -13.51
N LYS A 253 15.68 17.18 -12.96
CA LYS A 253 14.55 17.49 -12.08
C LYS A 253 15.00 18.15 -10.77
N LEU A 254 16.08 17.68 -10.15
CA LEU A 254 16.61 18.27 -8.89
C LEU A 254 17.26 19.64 -9.11
N ARG A 255 17.98 19.84 -10.23
CA ARG A 255 18.72 21.09 -10.49
C ARG A 255 17.85 22.17 -11.13
N SER A 256 16.72 21.83 -11.70
CA SER A 256 15.79 22.80 -12.30
C SER A 256 15.22 23.78 -11.27
N SER A 257 14.91 24.99 -11.72
CA SER A 257 14.20 25.95 -10.89
C SER A 257 12.73 25.53 -10.68
N VAL A 258 12.09 26.01 -9.61
CA VAL A 258 10.66 25.77 -9.35
C VAL A 258 9.76 26.28 -10.49
N LEU A 259 10.21 27.28 -11.25
CA LEU A 259 9.49 27.77 -12.43
C LEU A 259 9.48 26.77 -13.59
N SER A 260 10.47 25.86 -13.64
CA SER A 260 10.62 24.87 -14.71
C SER A 260 10.11 23.50 -14.29
N VAL A 261 10.33 23.11 -13.03
CA VAL A 261 9.88 21.83 -12.47
C VAL A 261 9.15 22.12 -11.17
N PRO A 262 7.85 21.76 -11.02
CA PRO A 262 7.09 22.01 -9.80
C PRO A 262 7.76 21.42 -8.56
N LEU A 263 7.60 22.08 -7.41
CA LEU A 263 8.20 21.67 -6.13
C LEU A 263 7.84 20.23 -5.77
N GLU A 264 6.59 19.82 -6.02
CA GLU A 264 6.11 18.46 -5.76
C GLU A 264 6.87 17.41 -6.57
N THR A 265 7.25 17.73 -7.81
CA THR A 265 8.06 16.84 -8.65
C THR A 265 9.49 16.77 -8.14
N GLN A 266 10.06 17.89 -7.67
CA GLN A 266 11.39 17.90 -7.08
C GLN A 266 11.43 17.08 -5.78
N LEU A 267 10.42 17.21 -4.91
CA LEU A 267 10.27 16.43 -3.68
C LEU A 267 10.12 14.92 -3.97
N GLU A 268 9.32 14.54 -4.96
CA GLU A 268 9.25 13.13 -5.37
C GLU A 268 10.59 12.63 -5.93
N THR A 269 11.30 13.48 -6.69
CA THR A 269 12.65 13.15 -7.19
C THR A 269 13.63 12.92 -6.04
N VAL A 270 13.56 13.71 -4.96
CA VAL A 270 14.34 13.49 -3.74
C VAL A 270 14.06 12.12 -3.13
N ILE A 271 12.78 11.76 -2.98
CA ILE A 271 12.37 10.44 -2.45
C ILE A 271 12.95 9.33 -3.32
N VAL A 272 12.72 9.38 -4.62
CA VAL A 272 13.18 8.36 -5.58
C VAL A 272 14.71 8.25 -5.60
N THR A 273 15.42 9.37 -5.51
CA THR A 273 16.90 9.41 -5.45
C THR A 273 17.42 8.75 -4.18
N SER A 274 16.75 8.97 -3.04
CA SER A 274 17.12 8.36 -1.75
C SER A 274 17.01 6.83 -1.74
N GLU A 275 16.15 6.27 -2.58
CA GLU A 275 15.95 4.83 -2.70
C GLU A 275 16.99 4.15 -3.60
N ILE A 276 17.88 4.90 -4.26
CA ILE A 276 18.98 4.38 -5.07
C ILE A 276 20.26 4.39 -4.21
N PRO A 277 20.75 3.23 -3.72
CA PRO A 277 21.83 3.16 -2.75
C PRO A 277 23.20 3.33 -3.42
N LYS A 278 23.49 4.52 -3.94
CA LYS A 278 24.75 4.88 -4.60
C LYS A 278 25.28 6.22 -4.13
N ASP A 279 26.61 6.36 -4.09
CA ASP A 279 27.32 7.60 -3.72
C ASP A 279 26.85 8.82 -4.53
N LYS A 280 26.46 8.59 -5.79
CA LYS A 280 25.93 9.64 -6.67
C LYS A 280 24.59 10.20 -6.17
N SER A 281 23.69 9.33 -5.68
CA SER A 281 22.44 9.78 -5.05
C SER A 281 22.71 10.60 -3.81
N GLU A 282 23.61 10.11 -2.94
CA GLU A 282 23.99 10.82 -1.73
C GLU A 282 24.56 12.21 -2.05
N SER A 283 25.46 12.29 -3.03
CA SER A 283 26.08 13.54 -3.46
C SER A 283 25.05 14.55 -3.98
N LEU A 284 24.06 14.11 -4.76
CA LEU A 284 22.99 14.96 -5.26
C LEU A 284 22.10 15.48 -4.12
N LEU A 285 21.79 14.65 -3.13
CA LEU A 285 20.99 15.06 -1.98
C LEU A 285 21.76 16.06 -1.08
N VAL A 286 23.08 15.88 -0.92
CA VAL A 286 23.95 16.85 -0.24
C VAL A 286 23.99 18.18 -0.99
N GLU A 287 24.06 18.16 -2.33
CA GLU A 287 23.98 19.35 -3.19
C GLU A 287 22.68 20.12 -2.92
N VAL A 288 21.54 19.44 -2.93
CA VAL A 288 20.21 20.05 -2.68
C VAL A 288 20.13 20.64 -1.26
N LEU A 289 20.58 19.91 -0.23
CA LEU A 289 20.53 20.35 1.16
C LEU A 289 21.34 21.64 1.40
N ARG A 290 22.52 21.73 0.77
CA ARG A 290 23.48 22.83 0.97
C ARG A 290 23.18 24.08 0.13
N ASP A 291 22.36 23.98 -0.91
CA ASP A 291 22.00 25.13 -1.73
C ASP A 291 20.97 26.03 -1.01
N THR A 292 21.46 27.08 -0.36
CA THR A 292 20.64 28.04 0.41
C THR A 292 19.69 28.88 -0.46
N ASN A 293 19.77 28.77 -1.79
CA ASN A 293 18.84 29.45 -2.70
C ASN A 293 17.63 28.57 -3.07
N ARG A 294 17.60 27.32 -2.60
CA ARG A 294 16.48 26.40 -2.81
C ARG A 294 15.37 26.64 -1.80
N ASP A 295 14.19 26.13 -2.15
CA ASP A 295 13.04 26.09 -1.26
C ASP A 295 13.36 25.29 0.02
N ASP A 296 12.94 25.82 1.17
CA ASP A 296 13.21 25.20 2.47
C ASP A 296 12.55 23.82 2.62
N GLU A 297 11.39 23.59 1.99
CA GLU A 297 10.73 22.28 1.99
C GLU A 297 11.56 21.26 1.19
N LEU A 298 12.12 21.67 0.06
CA LEU A 298 13.00 20.81 -0.75
C LEU A 298 14.27 20.44 0.01
N ARG A 299 14.89 21.41 0.69
CA ARG A 299 16.08 21.19 1.52
C ARG A 299 15.78 20.27 2.70
N ALA A 300 14.64 20.47 3.38
CA ALA A 300 14.19 19.59 4.45
C ALA A 300 13.92 18.16 3.94
N GLY A 301 13.33 18.02 2.75
CA GLY A 301 13.17 16.73 2.07
C GLY A 301 14.51 16.03 1.82
N ALA A 302 15.52 16.78 1.34
CA ALA A 302 16.86 16.25 1.13
C ALA A 302 17.54 15.82 2.44
N ALA A 303 17.37 16.58 3.52
CA ALA A 303 17.85 16.19 4.85
C ALA A 303 17.21 14.88 5.33
N TRP A 304 15.88 14.76 5.21
CA TRP A 304 15.18 13.52 5.55
C TRP A 304 15.69 12.33 4.72
N ALA A 305 15.87 12.54 3.40
CA ALA A 305 16.38 11.53 2.48
C ALA A 305 17.82 11.09 2.81
N LEU A 306 18.70 12.01 3.22
CA LEU A 306 20.06 11.67 3.66
C LEU A 306 20.08 10.79 4.91
N GLY A 307 19.05 10.89 5.77
CA GLY A 307 18.87 9.98 6.90
C GLY A 307 18.72 8.51 6.52
N GLN A 308 18.42 8.20 5.24
CA GLN A 308 18.37 6.82 4.72
C GLN A 308 19.76 6.25 4.41
N PHE A 309 20.80 7.09 4.33
CA PHE A 309 22.16 6.67 4.04
C PHE A 309 22.95 6.45 5.33
N ILE A 310 23.57 5.28 5.44
CA ILE A 310 24.45 4.94 6.56
C ILE A 310 25.89 5.29 6.17
N SER A 311 26.19 6.59 6.04
CA SER A 311 27.52 7.08 5.64
C SER A 311 27.99 8.30 6.46
N PRO A 312 29.31 8.46 6.67
CA PRO A 312 29.86 9.65 7.33
C PRO A 312 29.58 10.95 6.58
N SER A 313 29.50 10.90 5.24
CA SER A 313 29.26 12.08 4.40
C SER A 313 27.84 12.60 4.60
N ALA A 314 26.84 11.73 4.57
CA ALA A 314 25.45 12.09 4.91
C ALA A 314 25.35 12.67 6.33
N ALA A 315 25.97 12.02 7.32
CA ALA A 315 25.96 12.50 8.70
C ALA A 315 26.59 13.90 8.84
N PHE A 316 27.73 14.13 8.16
CA PHE A 316 28.41 15.42 8.18
C PHE A 316 27.57 16.52 7.51
N ALA A 317 26.99 16.23 6.34
CA ALA A 317 26.12 17.18 5.65
C ALA A 317 24.92 17.60 6.49
N LEU A 318 24.31 16.66 7.22
CA LEU A 318 23.19 16.95 8.13
C LEU A 318 23.59 17.88 9.28
N VAL A 319 24.75 17.63 9.91
CA VAL A 319 25.23 18.45 11.04
C VAL A 319 25.60 19.87 10.61
N GLU A 320 26.24 20.02 9.44
CA GLU A 320 26.65 21.35 8.92
C GLU A 320 25.49 22.17 8.36
N SER A 321 24.33 21.55 8.11
CA SER A 321 23.16 22.20 7.51
C SER A 321 22.20 22.84 8.51
N ILE A 322 22.48 22.70 9.81
CA ILE A 322 21.78 23.33 10.95
C ILE A 322 22.30 24.77 11.13
#